data_AF-A0A8S3FNN9-F1
#
_entry.id   AF-A0A8S3FNN9-F1
#
_cell.length_a   1.000
_cell.length_b   1.000
_cell.length_c   1.000
_cell.angle_alpha   90.00
_cell.angle_beta   90.00
_cell.angle_gamma   90.00
#
_symmetry.space_group_name_H-M   'P 1'
#
loop_
_entity.id
_entity.type
_entity.pdbx_description
1 polymer ?
#
loop_
_entity_poly.entity_id
_entity_poly.type
_entity_poly.pdbx_seq_one_letter_code
_entity_poly.pdbx_strand_id
1 'polypeptide(L)' 'QRDVCQNILVQHSEPVYSVAFSPDDRLLATDSFDKAINLWDIA' A
#
# COMPACT_ATOMS: atom_id res chain seq x y z
N GLN A 1 -10.53 9.51 18.14
CA GLN A 1 -9.92 9.93 16.86
C GLN A 1 -10.43 8.95 15.80
N ARG A 2 -10.82 9.39 14.60
CA ARG A 2 -11.68 8.60 13.70
C ARG A 2 -11.04 7.26 13.27
N ASP A 3 -11.56 6.14 13.76
CA ASP A 3 -11.23 4.78 13.32
C ASP A 3 -11.95 4.47 11.99
N VAL A 4 -11.66 5.26 10.95
CA VAL A 4 -12.27 5.12 9.62
C VAL A 4 -11.18 5.04 8.56
N CYS A 5 -11.39 4.17 7.58
CA CYS A 5 -10.53 4.06 6.41
C CYS A 5 -10.55 5.39 5.63
N GLN A 6 -9.37 5.99 5.42
CA GLN A 6 -9.25 7.27 4.70
C GLN A 6 -9.12 7.07 3.19
N ASN A 7 -8.39 6.04 2.75
CA ASN A 7 -8.14 5.73 1.34
C ASN A 7 -8.12 4.22 1.10
N ILE A 8 -8.57 3.82 -0.08
CA ILE A 8 -8.48 2.44 -0.56
C ILE A 8 -7.61 2.43 -1.82
N LEU A 9 -6.55 1.63 -1.79
CA LEU A 9 -5.58 1.50 -2.88
C LEU A 9 -5.98 0.32 -3.76
N VAL A 10 -6.49 0.57 -4.97
CA VAL A 10 -7.15 -0.43 -5.84
C VAL A 10 -6.33 -0.84 -7.06
N GLN A 11 -5.02 -0.60 -7.07
CA GLN A 11 -4.20 -0.84 -8.26
C GLN A 11 -3.84 -2.31 -8.47
N HIS A 12 -3.76 -3.11 -7.41
CA HIS A 12 -3.46 -4.52 -7.56
C HIS A 12 -4.67 -5.30 -8.06
N SER A 13 -4.49 -6.06 -9.13
CA SER A 13 -5.56 -6.89 -9.70
C SER A 13 -5.64 -8.29 -9.08
N GLU A 14 -4.66 -8.64 -8.25
CA GLU A 14 -4.53 -9.94 -7.59
C GLU A 14 -4.16 -9.75 -6.10
N PRO A 15 -4.22 -10.81 -5.26
CA PRO A 15 -3.94 -10.69 -3.83
C PRO A 15 -2.58 -10.07 -3.52
N VAL A 16 -2.60 -9.13 -2.56
CA VAL A 16 -1.41 -8.53 -1.96
C VAL A 16 -0.84 -9.51 -0.92
N TYR A 17 0.46 -9.79 -0.99
CA TYR A 17 1.11 -10.73 -0.06
C TYR A 17 1.92 -10.06 1.02
N SER A 18 2.52 -8.91 0.73
CA SER A 18 3.30 -8.19 1.72
C SER A 18 3.16 -6.67 1.57
N VAL A 19 3.44 -6.00 2.67
CA VAL A 19 3.39 -4.54 2.80
C VAL A 19 4.60 -4.09 3.62
N ALA A 20 5.19 -2.96 3.23
CA ALA A 20 6.32 -2.38 3.95
C ALA A 20 6.22 -0.86 3.96
N PHE A 21 6.37 -0.26 5.14
CA PHE A 21 6.46 1.19 5.31
C PHE A 21 7.91 1.64 5.25
N SER A 22 8.15 2.80 4.65
CA SER A 22 9.44 3.46 4.78
C SER A 22 9.63 3.97 6.21
N PRO A 23 10.87 3.99 6.74
CA PRO A 23 11.13 4.46 8.11
C PRO A 23 10.81 5.94 8.36
N ASP A 24 10.63 6.71 7.28
CA ASP A 24 10.26 8.13 7.32
C ASP A 24 8.75 8.38 7.13
N ASP A 25 7.93 7.32 7.11
CA ASP A 25 6.47 7.35 6.98
C ASP A 25 5.94 8.08 5.74
N ARG A 26 6.74 8.19 4.68
CA ARG A 26 6.35 8.85 3.41
C ARG A 26 5.91 7.89 2.33
N LEU A 27 6.42 6.66 2.36
CA LEU A 27 6.17 5.67 1.32
C LEU A 27 5.63 4.38 1.91
N LEU A 28 4.66 3.81 1.21
CA LEU A 28 4.20 2.45 1.40
C LEU A 28 4.52 1.65 0.13
N ALA A 29 5.16 0.49 0.30
CA ALA A 29 5.34 -0.49 -0.75
C ALA A 29 4.37 -1.66 -0.58
N THR A 30 3.74 -2.08 -1.67
CA THR A 30 2.86 -3.25 -1.72
C THR A 30 3.28 -4.19 -2.84
N ASP A 31 3.34 -5.49 -2.57
CA ASP A 31 3.58 -6.53 -3.57
C ASP A 31 2.39 -7.47 -3.73
N SER A 32 2.13 -7.90 -4.97
CA SER A 32 0.97 -8.72 -5.31
C SER A 32 1.33 -9.84 -6.29
N PHE A 33 0.47 -10.85 -6.35
CA PHE A 33 0.54 -11.92 -7.34
C PHE A 33 0.41 -11.42 -8.79
N ASP A 34 -0.07 -10.19 -9.00
CA ASP A 34 -0.15 -9.54 -10.32
C ASP A 34 1.23 -9.23 -10.93
N LYS A 35 2.30 -9.57 -10.21
CA LYS A 35 3.72 -9.39 -10.57
C LYS A 35 4.14 -7.92 -10.58
N ALA A 36 3.40 -7.05 -9.90
CA ALA A 36 3.75 -5.66 -9.70
C ALA A 36 4.11 -5.38 -8.23
N ILE A 37 5.01 -4.41 -8.07
CA ILE A 37 5.24 -3.71 -6.81
C ILE A 37 4.77 -2.27 -7.03
N ASN A 38 3.87 -1.81 -6.18
CA ASN A 38 3.39 -0.43 -6.22
C ASN A 38 3.96 0.35 -5.03
N LEU A 39 4.32 1.61 -5.30
CA LEU A 39 4.75 2.56 -4.28
C LEU A 39 3.68 3.64 -4.13
N TRP A 40 3.33 3.95 -2.89
CA TRP A 40 2.30 4.90 -2.53
C TRP A 40 2.90 6.00 -1.68
N ASP A 41 2.68 7.25 -2.08
CA ASP A 41 2.93 8.39 -1.21
C ASP A 41 1.81 8.47 -0.18
N ILE A 42 2.17 8.46 1.10
CA ILE A 42 1.23 8.47 2.24
C ILE A 42 1.31 9.76 3.07
N ALA A 43 2.13 10.73 2.64
CA ALA A 43 2.29 12.03 3.30
C ALA A 43 1.11 13.00 3.07
#